data_AF-A0A7T8HJ58-F1
#
_entry.id   AF-A0A7T8HJ58-F1
#
_cell.length_a   1.000
_cell.length_b   1.000
_cell.length_c   1.000
_cell.angle_alpha   90.00
_cell.angle_beta   90.00
_cell.angle_gamma   90.00
#
_symmetry.space_group_name_H-M   'P 1'
#
loop_
_entity.id
_entity.type
_entity.pdbx_description
1 polymer ?
#
loop_
_entity_poly.entity_id
_entity_poly.type
_entity_poly.pdbx_seq_one_letter_code
_entity_poly.pdbx_strand_id
1 'polypeptide(L)'
;MIERILEQGPAIRRALDDRRTQHLIPSWQDIDVMESGNAALKKVADFTDALSSEQALITEDLLLPAEEDTQLTCRLKEKMSGVLMDKYSASSTQKILAKTAFVDPRYKDIDISDEVKDELMVEMMDLPEEQRNDGDGEGEDSTDLLEKKKGKTTPIPKRIRVDTEMSRYLQEEALDPHADPLVWWRDNNARSRCLQ
;
A
#
# COMPACT_ATOMS: atom_id res chain seq x y z
N MET A 1 -29.04 -6.13 -0.71
CA MET A 1 -30.49 -5.97 -1.03
C MET A 1 -30.86 -6.74 -2.29
N ILE A 2 -30.22 -6.49 -3.43
CA ILE A 2 -30.50 -7.17 -4.72
C ILE A 2 -30.34 -8.69 -4.60
N GLU A 3 -29.26 -9.16 -3.96
CA GLU A 3 -29.05 -10.59 -3.66
C GLU A 3 -30.28 -11.25 -3.00
N ARG A 4 -30.87 -10.62 -1.98
CA ARG A 4 -32.09 -11.13 -1.33
C ARG A 4 -33.29 -11.17 -2.27
N ILE A 5 -33.41 -10.21 -3.19
CA ILE A 5 -34.51 -10.19 -4.17
C ILE A 5 -34.35 -11.37 -5.15
N LEU A 6 -33.13 -11.62 -5.62
CA LEU A 6 -32.80 -12.76 -6.49
C LEU A 6 -33.07 -14.10 -5.79
N GLU A 7 -32.60 -14.26 -4.55
CA GLU A 7 -32.84 -15.45 -3.73
C GLU A 7 -34.33 -15.73 -3.47
N GLN A 8 -35.10 -14.68 -3.20
CA GLN A 8 -36.53 -14.78 -2.90
C GLN A 8 -37.42 -14.79 -4.14
N GLY A 9 -36.85 -14.89 -5.35
CA GLY A 9 -37.59 -14.86 -6.62
C GLY A 9 -38.84 -15.76 -6.65
N PRO A 10 -38.78 -17.04 -6.21
CA PRO A 10 -39.96 -17.91 -6.16
C PRO A 10 -41.04 -17.43 -5.19
N ALA A 11 -40.64 -16.91 -4.02
CA ALA A 11 -41.57 -16.39 -3.02
C ALA A 11 -42.27 -15.12 -3.53
N ILE A 12 -41.51 -14.23 -4.20
CA ILE A 12 -42.04 -13.02 -4.84
C ILE A 12 -43.05 -13.38 -5.94
N ARG A 13 -42.71 -14.33 -6.81
CA ARG A 13 -43.64 -14.83 -7.85
C ARG A 13 -44.93 -15.36 -7.24
N ARG A 14 -44.83 -16.15 -6.16
CA ARG A 14 -46.01 -16.70 -5.47
C ARG A 14 -46.87 -15.64 -4.78
N ALA A 15 -46.24 -14.62 -4.21
CA ALA A 15 -46.93 -13.51 -3.57
C ALA A 15 -47.64 -12.57 -4.57
N LEU A 16 -47.18 -12.55 -5.83
CA LEU A 16 -47.69 -11.66 -6.88
C LEU A 16 -48.49 -12.41 -7.97
N ASP A 17 -48.92 -13.65 -7.72
CA ASP A 17 -49.62 -14.50 -8.69
C ASP A 17 -51.08 -14.07 -8.95
N ASP A 18 -51.54 -13.01 -8.28
CA ASP A 18 -52.87 -12.44 -8.53
C ASP A 18 -52.91 -11.65 -9.85
N ARG A 19 -54.03 -11.74 -10.58
CA ARG A 19 -54.24 -11.02 -11.87
C ARG A 19 -53.96 -9.52 -11.80
N ARG A 20 -54.11 -8.90 -10.63
CA ARG A 20 -53.89 -7.46 -10.43
C ARG A 20 -52.41 -7.10 -10.32
N THR A 21 -51.57 -8.02 -9.88
CA THR A 21 -50.14 -7.77 -9.55
C THR A 21 -49.19 -8.61 -10.39
N GLN A 22 -49.70 -9.51 -11.24
CA GLN A 22 -48.91 -10.34 -12.15
C GLN A 22 -47.96 -9.53 -13.05
N HIS A 23 -48.34 -8.30 -13.43
CA HIS A 23 -47.52 -7.40 -14.22
C HIS A 23 -46.29 -6.85 -13.47
N LEU A 24 -46.22 -7.03 -12.15
CA LEU A 24 -45.08 -6.65 -11.30
C LEU A 24 -44.09 -7.81 -11.10
N ILE A 25 -44.41 -9.00 -11.59
CA ILE A 25 -43.49 -10.13 -11.52
C ILE A 25 -42.28 -9.82 -12.41
N PRO A 26 -41.05 -9.83 -11.86
CA PRO A 26 -39.85 -9.56 -12.65
C PRO A 26 -39.75 -10.51 -13.85
N SER A 27 -39.56 -9.91 -15.02
CA SER A 27 -39.23 -10.62 -16.25
C SER A 27 -37.82 -11.20 -16.17
N TRP A 28 -37.44 -12.05 -17.14
CA TRP A 28 -36.05 -12.52 -17.22
C TRP A 28 -35.09 -11.33 -17.42
N GLN A 29 -35.49 -10.28 -18.14
CA GLN A 29 -34.63 -9.11 -18.40
C GLN A 29 -34.36 -8.35 -17.11
N ASP A 30 -35.39 -8.19 -16.27
CA ASP A 30 -35.23 -7.56 -14.96
C ASP A 30 -34.27 -8.37 -14.08
N ILE A 31 -34.37 -9.71 -14.14
CA ILE A 31 -33.48 -10.62 -13.42
C ILE A 31 -32.04 -10.51 -13.92
N ASP A 32 -31.81 -10.54 -15.23
CA ASP A 32 -30.48 -10.41 -15.82
C ASP A 32 -29.81 -9.07 -15.43
N VAL A 33 -30.58 -7.97 -15.43
CA VAL A 33 -30.10 -6.66 -14.98
C VAL A 33 -29.77 -6.67 -13.49
N MET A 34 -30.61 -7.28 -12.66
CA MET A 34 -30.35 -7.42 -11.22
C MET A 34 -29.12 -8.28 -10.94
N GLU A 35 -28.92 -9.38 -11.66
CA GLU A 35 -27.73 -10.24 -11.53
C GLU A 35 -26.45 -9.50 -11.91
N SER A 36 -26.46 -8.77 -13.03
CA SER A 36 -25.33 -7.90 -13.44
C SER A 36 -25.04 -6.81 -12.40
N GLY A 37 -26.08 -6.18 -11.85
CA GLY A 37 -25.96 -5.21 -10.76
C GLY A 37 -25.40 -5.82 -9.48
N ASN A 38 -25.84 -7.03 -9.12
CA ASN A 38 -25.35 -7.74 -7.94
C ASN A 38 -23.87 -8.11 -8.08
N ALA A 39 -23.46 -8.59 -9.26
CA ALA A 39 -22.06 -8.90 -9.55
C ALA A 39 -21.17 -7.66 -9.43
N ALA A 40 -21.58 -6.54 -10.03
CA ALA A 40 -20.84 -5.28 -9.93
C ALA A 40 -20.73 -4.79 -8.49
N LEU A 41 -21.83 -4.83 -7.72
CA LEU A 41 -21.84 -4.40 -6.31
C LEU A 41 -21.01 -5.30 -5.40
N LYS A 42 -20.91 -6.61 -5.68
CA LYS A 42 -20.00 -7.50 -4.95
C LYS A 42 -18.55 -7.08 -5.14
N LYS A 43 -18.12 -6.83 -6.38
CA LYS A 43 -16.77 -6.32 -6.66
C LYS A 43 -16.48 -4.99 -5.97
N VAL A 44 -17.46 -4.09 -5.88
CA VAL A 44 -17.32 -2.83 -5.11
C VAL A 44 -17.22 -3.07 -3.61
N ALA A 45 -17.97 -4.02 -3.08
CA ALA A 45 -17.90 -4.38 -1.65
C ALA A 45 -16.52 -4.94 -1.32
N ASP A 46 -16.01 -5.88 -2.12
CA ASP A 46 -14.66 -6.45 -1.96
C ASP A 46 -13.59 -5.34 -2.05
N PHE A 47 -13.74 -4.41 -2.99
CA PHE A 47 -12.85 -3.26 -3.11
C PHE A 47 -12.89 -2.35 -1.88
N THR A 48 -14.07 -2.07 -1.34
CA THR A 48 -14.23 -1.19 -0.17
C THR A 48 -13.69 -1.86 1.09
N ASP A 49 -13.87 -3.17 1.21
CA ASP A 49 -13.28 -3.97 2.29
C ASP A 49 -11.76 -3.95 2.22
N ALA A 50 -11.19 -4.14 1.02
CA ALA A 50 -9.75 -4.00 0.78
C ALA A 50 -9.25 -2.60 1.16
N LEU A 51 -9.94 -1.53 0.74
CA LEU A 51 -9.62 -0.14 1.14
C LEU A 51 -9.69 0.08 2.64
N SER A 52 -10.63 -0.58 3.31
CA SER A 52 -10.81 -0.45 4.76
C SER A 52 -9.85 -1.34 5.54
N SER A 53 -9.26 -2.34 4.90
CA SER A 53 -8.23 -3.18 5.49
C SER A 53 -6.92 -2.40 5.52
N GLU A 54 -6.35 -2.26 6.70
CA GLU A 54 -5.04 -1.66 6.93
C GLU A 54 -3.87 -2.45 6.27
N GLN A 55 -4.15 -3.64 5.72
CA GLN A 55 -3.17 -4.53 5.10
C GLN A 55 -3.12 -4.50 3.57
N ALA A 56 -4.09 -3.93 2.87
CA ALA A 56 -4.11 -3.99 1.40
C ALA A 56 -3.74 -2.64 0.75
N LEU A 57 -2.59 -2.60 0.07
CA LEU A 57 -2.40 -1.61 -0.97
C LEU A 57 -3.43 -1.84 -2.08
N ILE A 58 -3.96 -0.75 -2.64
CA ILE A 58 -4.79 -0.80 -3.83
C ILE A 58 -3.91 -1.28 -4.98
N THR A 59 -3.95 -2.59 -5.27
CA THR A 59 -3.27 -3.14 -6.44
C THR A 59 -4.05 -2.81 -7.70
N GLU A 60 -3.34 -2.56 -8.81
CA GLU A 60 -3.97 -2.31 -10.12
C GLU A 60 -4.92 -3.44 -10.52
N ASP A 61 -4.56 -4.69 -10.19
CA ASP A 61 -5.33 -5.90 -10.49
C ASP A 61 -6.77 -5.87 -9.95
N LEU A 62 -7.03 -5.16 -8.85
CA LEU A 62 -8.35 -5.10 -8.23
C LEU A 62 -9.34 -4.28 -9.07
N LEU A 63 -8.84 -3.27 -9.78
CA LEU A 63 -9.63 -2.33 -10.58
C LEU A 63 -9.44 -2.49 -12.09
N LEU A 64 -8.61 -3.44 -12.53
CA LEU A 64 -8.52 -3.79 -13.95
C LEU A 64 -9.75 -4.59 -14.39
N PRO A 65 -10.37 -4.26 -15.54
CA PRO A 65 -11.44 -5.08 -16.11
C PRO A 65 -10.95 -6.50 -16.38
N ALA A 66 -11.67 -7.50 -15.87
CA ALA A 66 -11.40 -8.92 -16.11
C ALA A 66 -12.32 -9.45 -17.23
N GLU A 67 -11.95 -10.55 -17.88
CA GLU A 67 -12.74 -11.11 -18.98
C GLU A 67 -14.13 -11.59 -18.52
N GLU A 68 -14.25 -12.02 -17.27
CA GLU A 68 -15.50 -12.45 -16.65
C GLU A 68 -16.40 -11.29 -16.19
N ASP A 69 -15.92 -10.05 -16.25
CA ASP A 69 -16.68 -8.91 -15.77
C ASP A 69 -17.84 -8.57 -16.72
N THR A 70 -18.99 -8.29 -16.13
CA THR A 70 -20.12 -7.72 -16.90
C THR A 70 -19.75 -6.33 -17.42
N GLN A 71 -20.37 -5.88 -18.51
CA GLN A 71 -20.16 -4.52 -19.03
C GLN A 71 -20.37 -3.44 -17.94
N LEU A 72 -21.33 -3.65 -17.04
CA LEU A 72 -21.56 -2.76 -15.91
C LEU A 72 -20.37 -2.73 -14.94
N THR A 73 -19.82 -3.91 -14.62
CA THR A 73 -18.66 -4.07 -13.74
C THR A 73 -17.42 -3.40 -14.34
N CYS A 74 -17.15 -3.61 -15.64
CA CYS A 74 -16.03 -2.94 -16.32
C CYS A 74 -16.16 -1.41 -16.26
N ARG A 75 -17.33 -0.86 -16.59
CA ARG A 75 -17.56 0.60 -16.53
C ARG A 75 -17.40 1.15 -15.12
N LEU A 76 -17.80 0.39 -14.11
CA LEU A 76 -17.68 0.79 -12.71
C LEU A 76 -16.21 0.83 -12.28
N LYS A 77 -15.46 -0.23 -12.60
CA LYS A 77 -14.00 -0.30 -12.42
C LYS A 77 -13.28 0.87 -13.10
N GLU A 78 -13.57 1.13 -14.38
CA GLU A 78 -13.02 2.27 -15.12
C GLU A 78 -13.32 3.62 -14.45
N LYS A 79 -14.56 3.80 -13.97
CA LYS A 79 -14.95 5.02 -13.26
C LYS A 79 -14.23 5.17 -11.92
N MET A 80 -14.09 4.10 -11.16
CA MET A 80 -13.38 4.09 -9.88
C MET A 80 -11.90 4.42 -10.08
N SER A 81 -11.25 3.74 -11.03
CA SER A 81 -9.86 4.04 -11.42
C SER A 81 -9.69 5.48 -11.87
N GLY A 82 -10.61 5.99 -12.70
CA GLY A 82 -10.58 7.38 -13.16
C GLY A 82 -10.68 8.38 -12.00
N VAL A 83 -11.54 8.14 -11.01
CA VAL A 83 -11.65 8.99 -9.81
C VAL A 83 -10.38 8.95 -8.97
N LEU A 84 -9.76 7.78 -8.78
CA LEU A 84 -8.50 7.66 -8.05
C LEU A 84 -7.37 8.39 -8.78
N MET A 85 -7.19 8.13 -10.07
CA MET A 85 -6.15 8.78 -10.88
C MET A 85 -6.31 10.31 -10.90
N ASP A 86 -7.55 10.81 -10.98
CA ASP A 86 -7.83 12.25 -10.90
C ASP A 86 -7.50 12.82 -9.51
N LYS A 87 -7.97 12.17 -8.43
CA LYS A 87 -7.73 12.62 -7.04
C LYS A 87 -6.25 12.64 -6.67
N TYR A 88 -5.48 11.66 -7.16
CA TYR A 88 -4.06 11.53 -6.88
C TYR A 88 -3.19 12.09 -8.02
N SER A 89 -3.75 12.82 -8.99
CA SER A 89 -3.00 13.32 -10.16
C SER A 89 -1.94 14.37 -9.82
N ALA A 90 -2.07 15.06 -8.68
CA ALA A 90 -1.16 16.13 -8.30
C ALA A 90 0.27 15.61 -8.12
N SER A 91 1.23 16.26 -8.80
CA SER A 91 2.64 15.85 -8.79
C SER A 91 3.22 15.75 -7.38
N SER A 92 2.88 16.69 -6.49
CA SER A 92 3.31 16.64 -5.07
C SER A 92 2.81 15.38 -4.37
N THR A 93 1.57 14.96 -4.61
CA THR A 93 0.97 13.78 -4.00
C THR A 93 1.60 12.51 -4.54
N GLN A 94 1.81 12.42 -5.86
CA GLN A 94 2.51 11.30 -6.49
C GLN A 94 3.93 11.14 -5.97
N LYS A 95 4.67 12.24 -5.82
CA LYS A 95 6.03 12.23 -5.24
C LYS A 95 6.02 11.71 -3.81
N ILE A 96 5.10 12.19 -2.96
CA ILE A 96 4.99 11.71 -1.58
C ILE A 96 4.65 10.22 -1.57
N LEU A 97 3.65 9.79 -2.35
CA LEU A 97 3.26 8.37 -2.43
C LEU A 97 4.43 7.49 -2.87
N ALA A 98 5.17 7.90 -3.91
CA ALA A 98 6.35 7.20 -4.40
C ALA A 98 7.45 7.13 -3.33
N LYS A 99 7.77 8.23 -2.65
CA LYS A 99 8.75 8.24 -1.54
C LYS A 99 8.30 7.32 -0.40
N THR A 100 7.04 7.41 0.03
CA THR A 100 6.52 6.61 1.14
C THR A 100 6.47 5.12 0.81
N ALA A 101 6.10 4.76 -0.41
CA ALA A 101 6.09 3.36 -0.85
C ALA A 101 7.51 2.83 -0.96
N PHE A 102 8.44 3.62 -1.49
CA PHE A 102 9.85 3.24 -1.60
C PHE A 102 10.52 3.03 -0.24
N VAL A 103 10.22 3.87 0.76
CA VAL A 103 10.73 3.75 2.13
C VAL A 103 10.02 2.63 2.92
N ASP A 104 8.90 2.10 2.43
CA ASP A 104 8.31 0.90 3.02
C ASP A 104 9.11 -0.34 2.60
N PRO A 105 9.74 -1.08 3.53
CA PRO A 105 10.57 -2.24 3.22
C PRO A 105 9.81 -3.35 2.49
N ARG A 106 8.48 -3.37 2.56
CA ARG A 106 7.60 -4.31 1.84
C ARG A 106 7.48 -3.99 0.35
N TYR A 107 7.74 -2.74 -0.03
CA TYR A 107 7.50 -2.20 -1.37
C TYR A 107 8.72 -1.53 -1.99
N LYS A 108 9.90 -1.74 -1.41
CA LYS A 108 11.15 -1.12 -1.85
C LYS A 108 11.61 -1.47 -3.27
N ASP A 109 11.07 -2.57 -3.82
CA ASP A 109 11.34 -3.00 -5.19
C ASP A 109 10.51 -2.22 -6.24
N ILE A 110 9.65 -1.29 -5.79
CA ILE A 110 8.95 -0.38 -6.70
C ILE A 110 9.97 0.55 -7.36
N ASP A 111 9.98 0.55 -8.69
CA ASP A 111 10.78 1.49 -9.46
C ASP A 111 10.17 2.89 -9.37
N ILE A 112 10.85 3.78 -8.64
CA ILE A 112 10.52 5.21 -8.58
C ILE A 112 11.48 6.02 -9.44
N SER A 113 10.99 7.12 -10.03
CA SER A 113 11.80 8.03 -10.85
C SER A 113 13.05 8.50 -10.12
N ASP A 114 14.17 8.64 -10.84
CA ASP A 114 15.44 9.13 -10.31
C ASP A 114 15.29 10.52 -9.67
N GLU A 115 14.38 11.36 -10.19
CA GLU A 115 14.05 12.66 -9.60
C GLU A 115 13.52 12.52 -8.16
N VAL A 116 12.71 11.50 -7.90
CA VAL A 116 12.13 11.23 -6.58
C VAL A 116 13.20 10.68 -5.63
N LYS A 117 14.09 9.81 -6.14
CA LYS A 117 15.24 9.28 -5.39
C LYS A 117 16.20 10.41 -5.00
N ASP A 118 16.51 11.31 -5.93
CA ASP A 118 17.38 12.45 -5.69
C ASP A 118 16.79 13.41 -4.65
N GLU A 119 15.51 13.74 -4.76
CA GLU A 119 14.83 14.56 -3.75
C GLU A 119 14.84 13.90 -2.36
N LEU A 120 14.61 12.59 -2.28
CA LEU A 120 14.69 11.85 -1.02
C LEU A 120 16.10 11.91 -0.43
N MET A 121 17.13 11.74 -1.25
CA MET A 121 18.52 11.86 -0.79
C MET A 121 18.84 13.26 -0.25
N VAL A 122 18.31 14.31 -0.88
CA VAL A 122 18.46 15.69 -0.37
C VAL A 122 17.76 15.84 0.99
N GLU A 123 16.53 15.37 1.13
CA GLU A 123 15.78 15.40 2.39
C GLU A 123 16.53 14.66 3.51
N MET A 124 17.09 13.47 3.23
CA MET A 124 17.90 12.70 4.19
C MET A 124 19.17 13.45 4.64
N MET A 125 19.76 14.27 3.77
CA MET A 125 20.94 15.07 4.07
C MET A 125 20.63 16.31 4.94
N ASP A 126 19.41 16.83 4.82
CA ASP A 126 18.94 18.02 5.53
C ASP A 126 18.40 17.71 6.93
N LEU A 127 18.19 16.43 7.26
CA LEU A 127 17.80 16.00 8.61
C LEU A 127 18.87 16.37 9.66
N PRO A 128 18.46 16.94 10.82
CA PRO A 128 19.38 17.27 11.89
C PRO A 128 20.02 16.00 12.44
N GLU A 129 21.35 15.98 12.55
CA GLU A 129 22.04 14.88 13.22
C GLU A 129 21.74 14.96 14.72
N GLU A 130 20.87 14.08 15.22
CA GLU A 130 20.73 13.89 16.67
C GLU A 130 22.11 13.57 17.27
N GLN A 131 22.56 14.44 18.17
CA GLN A 131 23.83 14.30 18.87
C GLN A 131 23.91 12.94 19.56
N ARG A 132 25.04 12.25 19.38
CA ARG A 132 25.43 11.09 20.17
C ARG A 132 25.32 11.46 21.65
N ASN A 133 24.35 10.89 22.36
CA ASN A 133 24.54 10.65 23.77
C ASN A 133 25.12 9.23 23.86
N ASP A 134 26.45 9.15 23.71
CA ASP A 134 27.20 7.97 24.12
C ASP A 134 27.05 7.90 25.64
N GLY A 135 25.95 7.28 26.09
CA GLY A 135 25.72 6.98 27.48
C GLY A 135 26.68 5.87 27.89
N ASP A 136 27.73 6.24 28.62
CA ASP A 136 28.60 5.34 29.36
C ASP A 136 27.73 4.34 30.14
N GLY A 137 27.76 3.10 29.70
CA GLY A 137 27.14 1.96 30.34
C GLY A 137 28.07 0.76 30.22
N GLU A 138 29.28 0.88 30.77
CA GLU A 138 30.20 -0.24 30.95
C GLU A 138 29.65 -1.14 32.07
N GLY A 139 29.00 -2.23 31.67
CA GLY A 139 28.98 -3.46 32.45
C GLY A 139 30.28 -4.23 32.17
N GLU A 140 30.97 -4.56 33.26
CA GLU A 140 32.23 -5.31 33.33
C GLU A 140 32.15 -6.67 32.60
N ASP A 141 33.17 -7.02 31.79
CA ASP A 141 34.20 -8.02 32.14
C ASP A 141 35.08 -8.43 30.92
N SER A 142 36.39 -8.41 31.16
CA SER A 142 37.47 -9.19 30.55
C SER A 142 37.76 -9.13 29.02
N THR A 143 38.81 -8.40 28.63
CA THR A 143 40.18 -8.97 28.48
C THR A 143 41.18 -7.92 27.99
N ASP A 144 42.38 -8.04 28.52
CA ASP A 144 43.49 -7.11 28.51
C ASP A 144 44.28 -7.10 27.18
N LEU A 145 45.00 -5.99 26.97
CA LEU A 145 46.10 -5.74 26.02
C LEU A 145 45.74 -5.50 24.54
N LEU A 146 45.66 -4.21 24.17
CA LEU A 146 46.62 -3.55 23.26
C LEU A 146 46.35 -2.03 23.21
N GLU A 147 47.27 -1.25 23.77
CA GLU A 147 47.27 0.21 23.70
C GLU A 147 47.46 0.75 22.26
N LYS A 148 46.79 1.89 22.01
CA LYS A 148 47.19 2.99 21.10
C LYS A 148 47.13 2.74 19.59
N LYS A 149 45.99 3.15 19.03
CA LYS A 149 45.94 4.27 18.05
C LYS A 149 44.53 4.86 18.02
N LYS A 150 44.32 6.00 18.71
CA LYS A 150 43.23 6.92 18.39
C LYS A 150 43.52 7.50 17.00
N GLY A 151 43.15 6.75 15.97
CA GLY A 151 43.02 7.29 14.63
C GLY A 151 41.93 8.35 14.70
N LYS A 152 42.28 9.60 14.36
CA LYS A 152 41.28 10.58 13.95
C LYS A 152 40.59 9.99 12.72
N THR A 153 39.50 9.26 12.92
CA THR A 153 38.58 8.94 11.84
C THR A 153 38.01 10.28 11.40
N THR A 154 38.49 10.77 10.25
CA THR A 154 37.86 11.88 9.54
C THR A 154 36.36 11.62 9.50
N PRO A 155 35.51 12.59 9.88
CA PRO A 155 34.06 12.41 9.81
C PRO A 155 33.71 12.02 8.38
N ILE A 156 33.13 10.84 8.19
CA ILE A 156 32.66 10.41 6.87
C ILE A 156 31.63 11.46 6.42
N PRO A 157 31.80 12.06 5.22
CA PRO A 157 30.85 13.03 4.69
C PRO A 157 29.41 12.49 4.74
N LYS A 158 28.45 13.33 5.17
CA LYS A 158 27.04 12.95 5.31
C LYS A 158 26.48 12.28 4.05
N ARG A 159 26.81 12.83 2.88
CA ARG A 159 26.43 12.27 1.58
C ARG A 159 26.89 10.82 1.41
N ILE A 160 28.15 10.52 1.72
CA ILE A 160 28.71 9.15 1.62
C ILE A 160 27.99 8.20 2.58
N ARG A 161 27.59 8.68 3.76
CA ARG A 161 26.80 7.88 4.72
C ARG A 161 25.40 7.57 4.17
N VAL A 162 24.70 8.58 3.67
CA VAL A 162 23.36 8.44 3.04
C VAL A 162 23.41 7.49 1.85
N ASP A 163 24.39 7.65 0.95
CA ASP A 163 24.54 6.79 -0.23
C ASP A 163 24.79 5.32 0.17
N THR A 164 25.62 5.10 1.19
CA THR A 164 25.93 3.75 1.69
C THR A 164 24.71 3.10 2.35
N GLU A 165 23.94 3.90 3.09
CA GLU A 165 22.70 3.47 3.75
C GLU A 165 21.63 3.09 2.73
N MET A 166 21.39 3.96 1.74
CA MET A 166 20.46 3.70 0.64
C MET A 166 20.85 2.44 -0.15
N SER A 167 22.13 2.29 -0.47
CA SER A 167 22.63 1.11 -1.19
C SER A 167 22.42 -0.18 -0.40
N ARG A 168 22.55 -0.11 0.94
CA ARG A 168 22.31 -1.27 1.81
C ARG A 168 20.83 -1.63 1.87
N TYR A 169 19.96 -0.64 2.03
CA TYR A 169 18.51 -0.82 2.05
C TYR A 169 18.01 -1.56 0.80
N LEU A 170 18.53 -1.15 -0.37
CA LEU A 170 18.23 -1.77 -1.67
C LEU A 170 18.81 -3.18 -1.85
N GLN A 171 19.83 -3.57 -1.09
CA GLN A 171 20.44 -4.91 -1.15
C GLN A 171 19.78 -5.92 -0.21
N GLU A 172 19.05 -5.45 0.80
CA GLU A 172 18.33 -6.34 1.72
C GLU A 172 17.16 -7.02 0.99
N GLU A 173 16.59 -8.08 1.53
CA GLU A 173 15.39 -8.72 0.97
C GLU A 173 14.15 -7.87 1.27
N ALA A 174 13.16 -7.86 0.37
CA ALA A 174 11.87 -7.22 0.63
C ALA A 174 11.19 -7.86 1.83
N LEU A 175 10.58 -7.05 2.69
CA LEU A 175 9.86 -7.54 3.85
C LEU A 175 8.56 -8.23 3.40
N ASP A 176 8.18 -9.29 4.11
CA ASP A 176 6.90 -9.96 3.87
C ASP A 176 5.73 -8.96 3.91
N PRO A 177 4.77 -9.02 2.94
CA PRO A 177 3.67 -8.05 2.87
C PRO A 177 2.81 -7.97 4.14
N HIS A 178 2.75 -9.06 4.93
CA HIS A 178 1.97 -9.14 6.16
C HIS A 178 2.78 -8.82 7.43
N ALA A 179 4.10 -8.62 7.32
CA ALA A 179 4.93 -8.24 8.44
C ALA A 179 4.82 -6.74 8.77
N ASP A 180 5.09 -6.39 10.03
CA ASP A 180 5.05 -5.00 10.52
C ASP A 180 6.35 -4.26 10.10
N PRO A 181 6.27 -3.27 9.19
CA PRO A 181 7.44 -2.52 8.74
C PRO A 181 8.07 -1.67 9.85
N LEU A 182 7.31 -1.30 10.89
CA LEU A 182 7.84 -0.49 12.00
C LEU A 182 8.74 -1.31 12.94
N VAL A 183 8.45 -2.60 13.10
CA VAL A 183 9.33 -3.53 13.82
C VAL A 183 10.63 -3.70 13.04
N TRP A 184 10.53 -3.88 11.72
CA TRP A 184 11.70 -3.97 10.85
C TRP A 184 12.58 -2.71 10.94
N TRP A 185 11.97 -1.52 10.86
CA TRP A 185 12.69 -0.25 11.00
C TRP A 185 13.38 -0.12 12.36
N ARG A 186 12.73 -0.57 13.45
CA ARG A 186 13.33 -0.56 14.79
C ARG A 186 14.58 -1.43 14.87
N ASP A 187 14.52 -2.63 14.29
CA ASP A 187 15.63 -3.58 14.29
C ASP A 187 16.78 -3.12 13.37
N ASN A 188 16.44 -2.39 12.30
CA ASN A 188 17.40 -1.83 11.33
C ASN A 188 17.86 -0.39 11.66
N ASN A 189 17.44 0.18 12.79
CA ASN A 189 17.71 1.58 13.16
C ASN A 189 19.22 1.94 13.12
N ALA A 190 20.09 1.08 13.64
CA ALA A 190 21.53 1.32 13.63
C ALA A 190 22.14 1.38 12.22
N ARG A 191 21.47 0.78 11.23
CA ARG A 191 21.94 0.65 9.84
C ARG A 191 21.30 1.66 8.90
N SER A 192 20.09 2.11 9.24
CA SER A 192 19.26 2.93 8.36
C SER A 192 18.64 4.12 9.10
N ARG A 193 19.50 4.96 9.68
CA ARG A 193 19.10 6.08 10.56
C ARG A 193 18.68 7.33 9.79
N CYS A 194 19.21 7.52 8.58
CA CYS A 194 18.83 8.65 7.72
C CYS A 194 17.52 8.40 6.96
N LEU A 195 17.09 7.13 6.83
CA LEU A 195 15.85 6.72 6.16
C LEU A 195 14.60 6.72 7.07
N GLN A 196 14.77 6.80 8.39
CA GLN A 196 13.67 6.92 9.37
C GLN A 196 13.20 8.37 9.53
#